data_AF-A0A2W6YB59-F1
#
_entry.id   AF-A0A2W6YB59-F1
#
_cell.length_a   1.000
_cell.length_b   1.000
_cell.length_c   1.000
_cell.angle_alpha   90.00
_cell.angle_beta   90.00
_cell.angle_gamma   90.00
#
_symmetry.space_group_name_H-M   'P 1'
#
loop_
_entity.id
_entity.type
_entity.pdbx_description
1 polymer ?
#
loop_
_entity_poly.entity_id
_entity_poly.type
_entity_poly.pdbx_seq_one_letter_code
_entity_poly.pdbx_strand_id
1 'polypeptide(L)'
;MKSLSAPIKGLIVSLLAMGISFAIYFLFLAKKNYYLVDNPTPETYYFKINNGQENILSAGQYLKVDLNKGKNDIKVFDVNKNLIYDSAFTVNKIRGLINISHKDYYINNQYYGYGINKDSLIATTKGIDIDNKHYLGDVKKTNKLYTEDFYYNLDEDYDRIVKNVAKTESRSKIFRKQDFINYYKNYYKL
;
A
#
# COMPACT_ATOMS: atom_id res chain seq x y z
N MET A 1 -38.88 -40.11 3.46
CA MET A 1 -38.04 -39.06 4.05
C MET A 1 -38.93 -37.91 4.47
N LYS A 2 -38.91 -37.47 5.74
CA LYS A 2 -39.72 -36.32 6.18
C LYS A 2 -39.21 -35.06 5.46
N SER A 3 -40.11 -34.33 4.80
CA SER A 3 -39.77 -33.05 4.19
C SER A 3 -39.48 -32.02 5.28
N LEU A 4 -38.42 -31.24 5.10
CA LEU A 4 -38.07 -30.14 6.00
C LEU A 4 -39.21 -29.10 6.01
N SER A 5 -39.58 -28.62 7.19
CA SER A 5 -40.58 -27.55 7.34
C SER A 5 -40.05 -26.24 6.77
N ALA A 6 -40.95 -25.36 6.33
CA ALA A 6 -40.60 -24.07 5.74
C ALA A 6 -39.70 -23.20 6.65
N PRO A 7 -39.92 -23.12 7.98
CA PRO A 7 -39.03 -22.38 8.88
C PRO A 7 -37.59 -22.92 8.89
N ILE A 8 -37.42 -24.25 8.89
CA ILE A 8 -36.09 -24.87 8.90
C ILE A 8 -35.38 -24.62 7.56
N LYS A 9 -36.10 -24.71 6.44
CA LYS A 9 -35.55 -24.36 5.13
C LYS A 9 -35.09 -22.89 5.07
N GLY A 10 -35.90 -21.98 5.62
CA GLY A 10 -35.55 -20.56 5.72
C GLY A 10 -34.27 -20.36 6.53
N LEU A 11 -34.16 -20.98 7.71
CA LEU A 11 -32.95 -20.90 8.54
C LEU A 11 -31.70 -21.41 7.81
N ILE A 12 -31.80 -22.54 7.10
CA ILE A 12 -30.67 -23.09 6.32
C ILE A 12 -30.23 -22.10 5.24
N VAL A 13 -31.17 -21.53 4.48
CA VAL A 13 -30.84 -20.54 3.44
C VAL A 13 -30.20 -19.29 4.03
N SER A 14 -30.70 -18.79 5.17
CA SER A 14 -30.11 -17.64 5.86
C SER A 14 -28.68 -17.90 6.33
N LEU A 15 -28.42 -19.09 6.90
CA LEU A 15 -27.07 -19.48 7.33
C LEU A 15 -26.10 -19.62 6.15
N LEU A 16 -26.57 -20.18 5.02
CA LEU A 16 -25.77 -20.26 3.80
C LEU A 16 -25.46 -18.88 3.22
N ALA A 17 -26.46 -18.00 3.14
CA ALA A 17 -26.27 -16.63 2.65
C ALA A 17 -25.29 -15.85 3.53
N MET A 18 -25.39 -16.00 4.86
CA MET A 18 -24.44 -15.45 5.82
C MET A 18 -23.04 -16.01 5.57
N GLY A 19 -22.87 -17.33 5.50
CA GLY A 19 -21.58 -17.97 5.23
C GLY A 19 -20.93 -17.49 3.94
N ILE A 20 -21.70 -17.38 2.86
CA ILE A 20 -21.22 -16.85 1.58
C ILE A 20 -20.79 -15.39 1.70
N SER A 21 -21.56 -14.55 2.39
CA SER A 21 -21.22 -13.14 2.59
C SER A 21 -19.92 -12.96 3.39
N PHE A 22 -19.73 -13.77 4.44
CA PHE A 22 -18.47 -13.80 5.20
C PHE A 22 -17.30 -14.30 4.34
N ALA A 23 -17.49 -15.36 3.56
CA ALA A 23 -16.47 -15.86 2.64
C ALA A 23 -16.07 -14.79 1.61
N ILE A 24 -17.03 -14.11 1.00
CA ILE A 24 -16.76 -13.01 0.06
C ILE A 24 -15.96 -11.91 0.75
N TYR A 25 -16.36 -11.52 1.97
CA TYR A 25 -15.66 -10.49 2.72
C TYR A 25 -14.20 -10.86 2.99
N PHE A 26 -13.95 -12.01 3.63
CA PHE A 26 -12.60 -12.39 4.05
C PHE A 26 -11.68 -12.79 2.90
N LEU A 27 -12.22 -13.34 1.81
CA LEU A 27 -11.41 -13.75 0.66
C LEU A 27 -11.12 -12.59 -0.31
N PHE A 28 -12.02 -11.62 -0.45
CA PHE A 28 -11.90 -10.59 -1.50
C PHE A 28 -11.93 -9.13 -1.01
N LEU A 29 -12.53 -8.83 0.13
CA LEU A 29 -12.74 -7.44 0.59
C LEU A 29 -11.91 -7.05 1.81
N ALA A 30 -11.51 -8.02 2.64
CA ALA A 30 -10.77 -7.77 3.86
C ALA A 30 -9.37 -7.23 3.53
N LYS A 31 -9.14 -5.96 3.91
CA LYS A 31 -7.86 -5.32 3.67
C LYS A 31 -6.85 -5.72 4.73
N LYS A 32 -5.69 -6.21 4.26
CA LYS A 32 -4.59 -6.61 5.13
C LYS A 32 -3.91 -5.36 5.72
N ASN A 33 -3.56 -5.44 7.00
CA ASN A 33 -2.87 -4.39 7.74
C ASN A 33 -1.50 -4.91 8.12
N TYR A 34 -0.45 -4.33 7.56
CA TYR A 34 0.92 -4.73 7.79
C TYR A 34 1.87 -3.59 7.42
N TYR A 35 3.09 -3.71 7.90
CA TYR A 35 4.19 -2.80 7.59
C TYR A 35 5.18 -3.48 6.67
N LEU A 36 5.81 -2.71 5.80
CA LEU A 36 6.89 -3.17 4.94
C LEU A 36 8.16 -2.41 5.29
N VAL A 37 9.29 -3.11 5.22
CA VAL A 37 10.61 -2.52 5.04
C VAL A 37 11.00 -2.75 3.58
N ASP A 38 11.41 -1.71 2.87
CA ASP A 38 11.68 -1.79 1.44
C ASP A 38 13.08 -1.33 1.06
N ASN A 39 13.70 -2.09 0.15
CA ASN A 39 14.94 -1.74 -0.51
C ASN A 39 14.71 -1.61 -2.02
N PRO A 40 14.58 -0.39 -2.57
CA PRO A 40 14.41 -0.15 -3.99
C PRO A 40 15.75 -0.07 -4.75
N THR A 41 16.88 -0.27 -4.07
CA THR A 41 18.24 -0.10 -4.63
C THR A 41 18.81 -1.45 -5.08
N PRO A 42 19.91 -1.46 -5.86
CA PRO A 42 20.67 -2.68 -6.16
C PRO A 42 21.56 -3.15 -4.99
N GLU A 43 21.66 -2.38 -3.90
CA GLU A 43 22.52 -2.72 -2.76
C GLU A 43 21.84 -3.75 -1.85
N THR A 44 22.62 -4.37 -0.95
CA THR A 44 22.09 -5.20 0.13
C THR A 44 22.27 -4.47 1.45
N TYR A 45 21.21 -4.41 2.24
CA TYR A 45 21.22 -3.82 3.57
C TYR A 45 20.91 -4.87 4.63
N TYR A 46 21.53 -4.71 5.80
CA TYR A 46 21.10 -5.38 7.03
C TYR A 46 20.39 -4.37 7.91
N PHE A 47 19.40 -4.80 8.67
CA PHE A 47 18.71 -3.89 9.59
C PHE A 47 18.17 -4.60 10.82
N LYS A 48 17.97 -3.84 11.89
CA LYS A 48 17.34 -4.28 13.14
C LYS A 48 16.28 -3.27 13.53
N ILE A 49 15.10 -3.73 13.90
CA ILE A 49 14.01 -2.88 14.42
C ILE A 49 13.86 -3.14 15.91
N ASN A 50 13.77 -2.09 16.72
CA ASN A 50 13.57 -2.17 18.18
C ASN A 50 14.61 -3.06 18.88
N ASN A 51 15.88 -2.96 18.45
CA ASN A 51 16.99 -3.85 18.84
C ASN A 51 16.70 -5.37 18.71
N GLY A 52 15.75 -5.74 17.85
CA GLY A 52 15.37 -7.13 17.59
C GLY A 52 16.36 -7.88 16.69
N GLN A 53 15.86 -8.94 16.03
CA GLN A 53 16.66 -9.76 15.13
C GLN A 53 17.19 -8.97 13.93
N GLU A 54 18.39 -9.32 13.49
CA GLU A 54 18.97 -8.82 12.25
C GLU A 54 18.23 -9.41 11.05
N ASN A 55 17.78 -8.53 10.16
CA ASN A 55 17.14 -8.89 8.90
C ASN A 55 18.04 -8.43 7.75
N ILE A 56 17.90 -9.09 6.60
CA ILE A 56 18.60 -8.77 5.37
C ILE A 56 17.58 -8.40 4.28
N LEU A 57 17.89 -7.37 3.50
CA LEU A 57 17.12 -6.95 2.34
C LEU A 57 18.08 -6.78 1.15
N SER A 58 18.04 -7.74 0.23
CA SER A 58 18.78 -7.65 -1.03
C SER A 58 18.09 -6.72 -2.02
N ALA A 59 18.72 -6.55 -3.18
CA ALA A 59 18.29 -5.66 -4.24
C ALA A 59 16.80 -5.81 -4.60
N GLY A 60 16.06 -4.71 -4.57
CA GLY A 60 14.66 -4.67 -4.99
C GLY A 60 13.69 -5.46 -4.11
N GLN A 61 14.10 -5.95 -2.94
CA GLN A 61 13.24 -6.72 -2.04
C GLN A 61 12.47 -5.83 -1.06
N TYR A 62 11.40 -6.38 -0.51
CA TYR A 62 10.72 -5.86 0.68
C TYR A 62 10.46 -7.01 1.65
N LEU A 63 10.31 -6.68 2.94
CA LEU A 63 10.00 -7.61 4.00
C LEU A 63 8.83 -7.11 4.84
N LYS A 64 7.90 -8.00 5.18
CA LYS A 64 6.82 -7.71 6.15
C LYS A 64 7.40 -7.74 7.56
N VAL A 65 7.10 -6.71 8.34
CA VAL A 65 7.58 -6.58 9.71
C VAL A 65 6.45 -6.21 10.65
N ASP A 66 6.62 -6.61 11.90
CA ASP A 66 5.74 -6.21 13.00
C ASP A 66 6.27 -4.94 13.65
N LEU A 67 5.40 -3.95 13.80
CA LEU A 67 5.70 -2.68 14.48
C LEU A 67 4.67 -2.43 15.56
N ASN A 68 5.13 -1.83 16.66
CA ASN A 68 4.25 -1.38 17.72
C ASN A 68 3.71 0.02 17.40
N LYS A 69 2.48 0.32 17.81
CA LYS A 69 1.99 1.70 17.78
C LYS A 69 2.84 2.56 18.72
N GLY A 70 3.18 3.78 18.30
CA GLY A 70 4.05 4.68 19.03
C GLY A 70 5.49 4.64 18.53
N LYS A 71 6.44 4.89 19.42
CA LYS A 71 7.86 5.02 19.07
C LYS A 71 8.47 3.66 18.75
N ASN A 72 9.20 3.60 17.63
CA ASN A 72 10.04 2.48 17.24
C ASN A 72 11.42 3.01 16.84
N ASP A 73 12.42 2.14 16.85
CA ASP A 73 13.78 2.41 16.37
C ASP A 73 14.19 1.44 15.26
N ILE A 74 15.13 1.88 14.42
CA ILE A 74 15.76 1.08 13.39
C ILE A 74 17.23 1.42 13.25
N LYS A 75 18.06 0.38 13.16
CA LYS A 75 19.47 0.44 12.79
C LYS A 75 19.63 -0.19 11.42
N VAL A 76 20.32 0.50 10.51
CA VAL A 76 20.59 0.02 9.15
C VAL A 76 22.08 -0.02 8.91
N PHE A 77 22.53 -1.11 8.30
CA PHE A 77 23.92 -1.42 8.02
C PHE A 77 24.13 -1.71 6.54
N ASP A 78 25.33 -1.42 6.05
CA ASP A 78 25.74 -1.74 4.68
C ASP A 78 26.05 -3.24 4.51
N VAL A 79 26.42 -3.65 3.29
CA VAL A 79 26.79 -5.04 2.97
C VAL A 79 27.97 -5.58 3.81
N ASN A 80 28.84 -4.68 4.28
CA ASN A 80 30.00 -5.00 5.13
C ASN A 80 29.65 -4.96 6.63
N LYS A 81 28.37 -4.76 6.98
CA LYS A 81 27.84 -4.58 8.34
C LYS A 81 28.34 -3.33 9.06
N ASN A 82 28.79 -2.32 8.34
CA ASN A 82 29.04 -1.00 8.92
C ASN A 82 27.70 -0.29 9.15
N LEU A 83 27.55 0.36 10.30
CA LEU A 83 26.34 1.13 10.61
C LEU A 83 26.24 2.34 9.68
N ILE A 84 25.15 2.42 8.91
CA ILE A 84 24.83 3.57 8.06
C ILE A 84 24.11 4.62 8.90
N TYR A 85 23.10 4.19 9.66
CA TYR A 85 22.39 5.06 10.60
C TYR A 85 21.61 4.28 11.66
N ASP A 86 21.29 4.99 12.73
CA ASP A 86 20.38 4.59 13.81
C ASP A 86 19.34 5.70 13.96
N SER A 87 18.06 5.37 13.85
CA SER A 87 16.99 6.36 13.81
C SER A 87 15.71 5.87 14.49
N ALA A 88 14.92 6.81 14.98
CA ALA A 88 13.62 6.55 15.58
C ALA A 88 12.50 7.16 14.76
N PHE A 89 11.34 6.49 14.76
CA PHE A 89 10.14 6.92 14.06
C PHE A 89 8.89 6.57 14.87
N THR A 90 7.77 7.22 14.55
CA THR A 90 6.49 7.01 15.25
C THR A 90 5.47 6.40 14.31
N VAL A 91 4.88 5.29 14.74
CA VAL A 91 3.82 4.56 14.04
C VAL A 91 2.48 4.98 14.62
N ASN A 92 1.62 5.63 13.83
CA ASN A 92 0.28 6.02 14.29
C ASN A 92 -0.82 5.16 13.67
N LYS A 93 -0.59 4.65 12.45
CA LYS A 93 -1.53 3.84 11.69
C LYS A 93 -1.12 2.37 11.67
N ILE A 94 -2.06 1.52 11.28
CA ILE A 94 -1.94 0.05 11.22
C ILE A 94 -1.25 -0.46 9.93
N ARG A 95 -0.63 0.44 9.18
CA ARG A 95 0.14 0.14 7.97
C ARG A 95 1.12 1.24 7.70
N GLY A 96 2.21 0.90 7.03
CA GLY A 96 3.24 1.85 6.67
C GLY A 96 4.37 1.20 5.90
N LEU A 97 5.27 2.05 5.43
CA LEU A 97 6.46 1.68 4.70
C LEU A 97 7.67 2.30 5.40
N ILE A 98 8.67 1.47 5.71
CA ILE A 98 9.99 1.87 6.14
C ILE A 98 10.90 1.85 4.91
N ASN A 99 11.37 3.02 4.52
CA ASN A 99 12.32 3.23 3.43
C ASN A 99 13.74 3.24 4.00
N ILE A 100 14.39 2.09 4.02
CA ILE A 100 15.74 1.99 4.62
C ILE A 100 16.82 2.67 3.78
N SER A 101 16.55 2.88 2.49
CA SER A 101 17.48 3.45 1.52
C SER A 101 17.38 4.97 1.36
N HIS A 102 16.38 5.61 1.98
CA HIS A 102 16.02 7.03 1.77
C HIS A 102 15.83 7.43 0.30
N LYS A 103 15.51 6.47 -0.59
CA LYS A 103 15.20 6.78 -1.99
C LYS A 103 13.81 7.37 -2.15
N ASP A 104 13.54 7.90 -3.32
CA ASP A 104 12.27 8.54 -3.65
C ASP A 104 11.17 7.50 -3.90
N TYR A 105 10.05 7.70 -3.21
CA TYR A 105 8.78 7.03 -3.44
C TYR A 105 7.73 8.04 -3.88
N TYR A 106 6.70 7.52 -4.56
CA TYR A 106 5.63 8.32 -5.14
C TYR A 106 4.30 7.80 -4.62
N ILE A 107 3.53 8.67 -3.98
CA ILE A 107 2.18 8.38 -3.51
C ILE A 107 1.22 8.99 -4.51
N ASN A 108 0.50 8.15 -5.25
CA ASN A 108 -0.49 8.57 -6.23
C ASN A 108 -1.89 8.42 -5.66
N ASN A 109 -2.70 9.47 -5.73
CA ASN A 109 -4.13 9.43 -5.40
C ASN A 109 -4.95 9.13 -6.66
N GLN A 110 -5.70 8.04 -6.62
CA GLN A 110 -6.66 7.70 -7.66
C GLN A 110 -8.07 8.04 -7.19
N TYR A 111 -8.83 8.74 -8.04
CA TYR A 111 -10.20 9.17 -7.77
C TYR A 111 -11.21 8.19 -8.40
N TYR A 112 -12.26 7.86 -7.65
CA TYR A 112 -13.32 6.91 -8.00
C TYR A 112 -14.69 7.51 -7.71
N GLY A 113 -15.69 7.27 -8.56
CA GLY A 113 -17.06 7.75 -8.37
C GLY A 113 -17.77 8.10 -9.68
N TYR A 114 -19.10 8.17 -9.62
CA TYR A 114 -19.95 8.57 -10.75
C TYR A 114 -19.82 10.08 -11.03
N GLY A 115 -19.74 10.47 -12.31
CA GLY A 115 -19.66 11.88 -12.71
C GLY A 115 -18.29 12.54 -12.53
N ILE A 116 -17.25 11.79 -12.19
CA ILE A 116 -15.89 12.32 -12.14
C ILE A 116 -15.40 12.60 -13.56
N ASN A 117 -15.29 13.88 -13.92
CA ASN A 117 -14.53 14.29 -15.09
C ASN A 117 -13.04 14.13 -14.76
N LYS A 118 -12.48 12.97 -15.13
CA LYS A 118 -11.07 12.65 -14.92
C LYS A 118 -10.17 13.74 -15.53
N ASP A 119 -10.53 14.27 -16.70
CA ASP A 119 -9.74 15.29 -17.40
C ASP A 119 -9.74 16.61 -16.62
N SER A 120 -10.86 16.99 -15.98
CA SER A 120 -10.91 18.16 -15.09
C SER A 120 -10.11 17.97 -13.80
N LEU A 121 -10.12 16.77 -13.20
CA LEU A 121 -9.31 16.48 -12.02
C LEU A 121 -7.81 16.49 -12.36
N ILE A 122 -7.44 15.90 -13.49
CA ILE A 122 -6.05 15.90 -13.98
C ILE A 122 -5.58 17.33 -14.27
N ALA A 123 -6.43 18.15 -14.90
CA ALA A 123 -6.12 19.55 -15.24
C ALA A 123 -5.99 20.46 -14.01
N THR A 124 -6.60 20.11 -12.88
CA THR A 124 -6.52 20.89 -11.62
C THR A 124 -5.38 20.44 -10.71
N THR A 125 -4.84 19.24 -10.93
CA THR A 125 -3.69 18.73 -10.17
C THR A 125 -2.37 19.20 -10.78
N LYS A 126 -1.42 19.60 -9.93
CA LYS A 126 -0.12 20.14 -10.37
C LYS A 126 0.80 19.11 -11.01
N GLY A 127 0.53 17.81 -10.89
CA GLY A 127 1.46 16.78 -11.32
C GLY A 127 2.77 16.77 -10.54
N ILE A 128 3.75 16.07 -11.07
CA ILE A 128 5.11 16.00 -10.54
C ILE A 128 6.14 15.81 -11.65
N ASP A 129 7.31 16.41 -11.49
CA ASP A 129 8.45 16.19 -12.39
C ASP A 129 9.31 15.03 -11.88
N ILE A 130 9.59 14.08 -12.77
CA ILE A 130 10.47 12.94 -12.53
C ILE A 130 11.39 12.81 -13.74
N ASP A 131 12.71 12.88 -13.54
CA ASP A 131 13.71 12.77 -14.60
C ASP A 131 13.44 13.69 -15.80
N ASN A 132 13.16 14.96 -15.52
CA ASN A 132 12.84 15.99 -16.52
C ASN A 132 11.58 15.71 -17.37
N LYS A 133 10.72 14.79 -16.93
CA LYS A 133 9.41 14.55 -17.52
C LYS A 133 8.32 14.90 -16.53
N HIS A 134 7.32 15.65 -17.00
CA HIS A 134 6.15 16.02 -16.20
C HIS A 134 5.09 14.90 -16.24
N TYR A 135 4.63 14.47 -15.07
CA TYR A 135 3.59 13.47 -14.88
C TYR A 135 2.38 14.14 -14.26
N LEU A 136 1.23 14.09 -14.94
CA LEU A 136 0.01 14.72 -14.45
C LEU A 136 -0.64 13.88 -13.34
N GLY A 137 -1.55 14.49 -12.57
CA GLY A 137 -2.29 13.82 -11.50
C GLY A 137 -1.89 14.25 -10.10
N ASP A 138 -2.60 13.71 -9.10
CA ASP A 138 -2.37 13.99 -7.69
C ASP A 138 -1.32 13.02 -7.13
N VAL A 139 -0.06 13.37 -7.35
CA VAL A 139 1.11 12.56 -6.98
C VAL A 139 2.03 13.37 -6.08
N LYS A 140 2.54 12.72 -5.04
CA LYS A 140 3.47 13.33 -4.07
C LYS A 140 4.71 12.49 -3.93
N LYS A 141 5.88 13.13 -3.97
CA LYS A 141 7.17 12.48 -3.67
C LYS A 141 7.40 12.46 -2.16
N THR A 142 7.96 11.37 -1.65
CA THR A 142 8.45 11.23 -0.28
C THR A 142 9.73 10.41 -0.26
N ASN A 143 10.67 10.78 0.61
CA ASN A 143 11.90 10.05 0.89
C ASN A 143 12.09 9.83 2.41
N LYS A 144 11.02 10.04 3.19
CA LYS A 144 11.03 9.84 4.64
C LYS A 144 11.37 8.41 4.99
N LEU A 145 12.06 8.21 6.12
CA LEU A 145 12.34 6.89 6.68
C LEU A 145 11.06 6.08 6.86
N TYR A 146 10.00 6.69 7.40
CA TYR A 146 8.72 6.03 7.63
C TYR A 146 7.59 6.85 7.02
N THR A 147 6.70 6.18 6.30
CA THR A 147 5.53 6.78 5.63
C THR A 147 4.29 5.92 5.87
N GLU A 148 3.18 6.57 6.23
CA GLU A 148 1.88 5.92 6.45
C GLU A 148 0.72 6.67 5.77
N ASP A 149 1.04 7.60 4.85
CA ASP A 149 0.07 8.42 4.12
C ASP A 149 -0.37 7.80 2.79
N PHE A 150 -0.62 6.49 2.80
CA PHE A 150 -1.13 5.75 1.65
C PHE A 150 -2.16 4.70 2.04
N TYR A 151 -3.02 4.31 1.09
CA TYR A 151 -4.01 3.25 1.30
C TYR A 151 -3.49 1.88 0.83
N TYR A 152 -2.89 1.79 -0.37
CA TYR A 152 -2.29 0.57 -0.92
C TYR A 152 -0.77 0.59 -0.76
N ASN A 153 -0.21 -0.49 -0.21
CA ASN A 153 1.23 -0.68 -0.07
C ASN A 153 1.89 -1.11 -1.40
N LEU A 154 3.22 -1.24 -1.42
CA LEU A 154 3.99 -1.60 -2.61
C LEU A 154 3.53 -2.92 -3.25
N ASP A 155 3.19 -3.91 -2.42
CA ASP A 155 2.76 -5.26 -2.81
C ASP A 155 1.24 -5.39 -3.03
N GLU A 156 0.49 -4.30 -3.01
CA GLU A 156 -0.97 -4.31 -3.21
C GLU A 156 -1.38 -3.58 -4.49
N ASP A 157 -2.21 -4.18 -5.32
CA ASP A 157 -2.81 -3.49 -6.47
C ASP A 157 -3.99 -2.60 -6.06
N TYR A 158 -4.28 -1.59 -6.89
CA TYR A 158 -5.56 -0.90 -6.82
C TYR A 158 -6.70 -1.89 -7.10
N ASP A 159 -7.86 -1.67 -6.46
CA ASP A 159 -9.07 -2.45 -6.73
C ASP A 159 -9.39 -2.44 -8.23
N ARG A 160 -9.50 -3.65 -8.82
CA ARG A 160 -9.81 -3.81 -10.25
C ARG A 160 -11.23 -3.36 -10.60
N ILE A 161 -12.14 -3.45 -9.63
CA ILE A 161 -13.54 -3.08 -9.78
C ILE A 161 -13.78 -1.82 -8.94
N VAL A 162 -14.07 -0.73 -9.64
CA VAL A 162 -14.54 0.50 -9.00
C VAL A 162 -15.95 0.23 -8.48
N LYS A 163 -16.11 0.19 -7.15
CA LYS A 163 -17.46 0.17 -6.56
C LYS A 163 -18.19 1.40 -7.07
N ASN A 164 -19.39 1.22 -7.63
CA ASN A 164 -20.28 2.33 -7.98
C ASN A 164 -20.71 3.03 -6.69
N VAL A 165 -19.86 3.92 -6.19
CA VAL A 165 -20.17 4.79 -5.07
C VAL A 165 -20.75 6.08 -5.63
N ALA A 166 -21.89 6.49 -5.07
CA ALA A 166 -22.56 7.75 -5.43
C ALA A 166 -21.72 9.00 -5.07
N LYS A 167 -20.64 8.83 -4.30
CA LYS A 167 -19.75 9.89 -3.83
C LYS A 167 -18.33 9.68 -4.36
N THR A 168 -17.67 10.77 -4.71
CA THR A 168 -16.23 10.76 -5.06
C THR A 168 -15.41 10.28 -3.87
N GLU A 169 -14.71 9.17 -4.03
CA GLU A 169 -13.70 8.66 -3.12
C GLU A 169 -12.32 8.74 -3.78
N SER A 170 -11.27 8.90 -2.97
CA SER A 170 -9.90 8.74 -3.44
C SER A 170 -9.16 7.69 -2.62
N ARG A 171 -8.28 6.94 -3.28
CA ARG A 171 -7.36 6.01 -2.62
C ARG A 171 -5.95 6.26 -3.11
N SER A 172 -5.01 6.33 -2.17
CA SER A 172 -3.59 6.46 -2.45
C SER A 172 -2.92 5.10 -2.60
N LYS A 173 -1.96 4.98 -3.51
CA LYS A 173 -0.99 3.87 -3.53
C LYS A 173 0.42 4.45 -3.50
N ILE A 174 1.29 3.82 -2.71
CA ILE A 174 2.73 4.13 -2.73
C ILE A 174 3.43 3.27 -3.78
N PHE A 175 4.39 3.87 -4.48
CA PHE A 175 5.15 3.26 -5.55
C PHE A 175 6.64 3.57 -5.39
N ARG A 176 7.50 2.63 -5.80
CA ARG A 176 8.88 2.97 -6.18
C ARG A 176 8.84 3.79 -7.48
N LYS A 177 9.89 4.55 -7.74
CA LYS A 177 10.00 5.41 -8.92
C LYS A 177 9.63 4.74 -10.24
N GLN A 178 10.28 3.63 -10.57
CA GLN A 178 10.05 2.96 -11.86
C GLN A 178 8.66 2.34 -11.94
N ASP A 179 8.14 1.82 -10.83
CA ASP A 179 6.79 1.24 -10.76
C ASP A 179 5.72 2.31 -10.99
N PHE A 180 5.91 3.51 -10.44
CA PHE A 180 5.02 4.65 -10.71
C PHE A 180 5.03 5.02 -12.20
N ILE A 181 6.22 5.12 -12.81
CA ILE A 181 6.34 5.45 -14.24
C ILE A 181 5.64 4.41 -15.11
N ASN A 182 5.82 3.13 -14.79
CA ASN A 182 5.19 2.03 -15.51
C ASN A 182 3.67 2.04 -15.33
N TYR A 183 3.20 2.24 -14.09
CA TYR A 183 1.79 2.42 -13.78
C TYR A 183 1.18 3.58 -14.58
N TYR A 184 1.85 4.74 -14.60
CA TYR A 184 1.37 5.93 -15.30
C TYR A 184 1.21 5.68 -16.80
N LYS A 185 2.23 5.09 -17.45
CA LYS A 185 2.19 4.73 -18.88
C LYS A 185 1.02 3.79 -19.18
N ASN A 186 0.85 2.75 -18.38
CA ASN A 186 -0.23 1.77 -18.56
C ASN A 186 -1.62 2.39 -18.33
N TYR A 187 -1.77 3.23 -17.30
CA TYR A 187 -3.05 3.83 -16.93
C TYR A 187 -3.51 4.88 -17.95
N TYR A 188 -2.59 5.73 -18.42
CA TYR A 188 -2.88 6.77 -19.41
C TYR A 188 -2.74 6.29 -20.86
N LYS A 189 -2.33 5.04 -21.07
CA LYS A 189 -2.05 4.44 -22.40
C LYS A 189 -1.08 5.28 -23.23
N LEU A 190 -0.02 5.76 -22.58
CA LEU A 190 1.07 6.55 -23.18
C LEU A 190 2.34 5.71 -23.38
#